data_AF-A0A3N5PN11-F1
#
_entry.id   AF-A0A3N5PN11-F1
#
_cell.length_a   1.000
_cell.length_b   1.000
_cell.length_c   1.000
_cell.angle_alpha   90.00
_cell.angle_beta   90.00
_cell.angle_gamma   90.00
#
_symmetry.space_group_name_H-M   'P 1'
#
loop_
_entity.id
_entity.type
_entity.pdbx_description
1 polymer ?
#
loop_
_entity_poly.entity_id
_entity_poly.type
_entity_poly.pdbx_seq_one_letter_code
_entity_poly.pdbx_strand_id
1 'polypeptide(L)'
;MAAIEIALVEKYNAIVILTDRDGDKKSQRLDNIRRGRDEMGYEYPRSAVGQAVEAFDAWMVVDGNALQAAGATGKQSHTDPETLDGKNDDRDPKVLAMKYLGGSDGLGKKYAAIAAALDIELLDKCCPKGFRPFGKEVKENIAPKLSPDCRN
;
A
#
# COMPACT_ATOMS: atom_id res chain seq x y z
N MET A 1 -12.23 15.33 -5.40
CA MET A 1 -12.90 15.81 -4.17
C MET A 1 -13.62 14.71 -3.42
N ALA A 2 -14.25 13.72 -4.08
CA ALA A 2 -15.02 12.66 -3.40
C ALA A 2 -14.34 11.94 -2.21
N ALA A 3 -13.06 11.54 -2.31
CA ALA A 3 -12.40 10.79 -1.23
C ALA A 3 -12.21 11.60 0.07
N ILE A 4 -12.01 12.90 -0.04
CA ILE A 4 -11.77 13.79 1.11
C ILE A 4 -13.08 14.13 1.81
N GLU A 5 -14.13 14.40 1.01
CA GLU A 5 -15.48 14.61 1.53
C GLU A 5 -15.98 13.37 2.29
N ILE A 6 -15.79 12.18 1.72
CA ILE A 6 -16.10 10.92 2.41
C ILE A 6 -15.29 10.81 3.70
N ALA A 7 -13.99 11.12 3.66
CA ALA A 7 -13.13 11.04 4.84
C ALA A 7 -13.61 11.95 5.99
N LEU A 8 -14.10 13.14 5.67
CA LEU A 8 -14.68 14.08 6.62
C LEU A 8 -16.01 13.59 7.19
N VAL A 9 -16.93 13.13 6.32
CA VAL A 9 -18.25 12.63 6.71
C VAL A 9 -18.13 11.42 7.63
N GLU A 10 -17.24 10.49 7.29
CA GLU A 10 -16.99 9.25 8.02
C GLU A 10 -15.97 9.42 9.17
N LYS A 11 -15.47 10.65 9.39
CA LYS A 11 -14.55 11.03 10.48
C LYS A 11 -13.26 10.21 10.53
N TYR A 12 -12.69 9.89 9.36
CA TYR A 12 -11.37 9.24 9.31
C TYR A 12 -10.28 10.18 9.82
N ASN A 13 -9.33 9.65 10.61
CA ASN A 13 -8.20 10.43 11.13
C ASN A 13 -7.14 10.73 10.06
N ALA A 14 -7.10 9.93 8.99
CA ALA A 14 -6.15 10.08 7.90
C ALA A 14 -6.65 9.47 6.58
N ILE A 15 -6.02 9.88 5.48
CA ILE A 15 -6.26 9.41 4.13
C ILE A 15 -4.93 8.94 3.53
N VAL A 16 -4.92 7.78 2.92
CA VAL A 16 -3.77 7.29 2.16
C VAL A 16 -4.15 7.29 0.69
N ILE A 17 -3.35 7.97 -0.13
CA ILE A 17 -3.50 8.00 -1.58
C ILE A 17 -2.32 7.24 -2.18
N LEU A 18 -2.59 6.10 -2.80
CA LEU A 18 -1.61 5.32 -3.53
C LEU A 18 -1.94 5.35 -5.03
N THR A 19 -0.94 5.71 -5.85
CA THR A 19 -1.05 5.61 -7.30
C THR A 19 -0.18 4.48 -7.82
N ASP A 20 -0.70 3.67 -8.72
CA ASP A 20 0.10 2.65 -9.39
C ASP A 20 1.03 3.28 -10.45
N ARG A 21 2.25 2.73 -10.57
CA ARG A 21 3.24 3.13 -11.56
C ARG A 21 3.02 2.41 -12.88
N ASP A 22 2.02 2.81 -13.62
CA ASP A 22 1.91 2.45 -15.05
C ASP A 22 2.82 3.38 -15.90
N GLY A 23 4.11 3.03 -16.05
CA GLY A 23 5.06 3.63 -17.01
C GLY A 23 5.73 4.98 -16.65
N ASP A 24 6.68 5.41 -17.50
CA ASP A 24 7.65 6.49 -17.24
C ASP A 24 7.08 7.93 -17.12
N LYS A 25 5.87 8.20 -17.60
CA LYS A 25 5.35 9.58 -17.77
C LYS A 25 4.66 10.21 -16.55
N LYS A 26 4.97 9.82 -15.31
CA LYS A 26 4.07 10.10 -14.17
C LYS A 26 4.64 10.76 -12.91
N SER A 27 5.91 11.14 -12.86
CA SER A 27 6.45 11.91 -11.71
C SER A 27 5.62 13.18 -11.44
N GLN A 28 5.28 13.92 -12.50
CA GLN A 28 4.50 15.16 -12.40
C GLN A 28 3.09 14.96 -11.81
N ARG A 29 2.48 13.78 -11.97
CA ARG A 29 1.17 13.50 -11.37
C ARG A 29 1.29 13.38 -9.85
N LEU A 30 2.30 12.67 -9.37
CA LEU A 30 2.54 12.51 -7.94
C LEU A 30 2.87 13.86 -7.28
N ASP A 31 3.67 14.69 -7.96
CA ASP A 31 4.02 16.04 -7.50
C ASP A 31 2.79 16.94 -7.41
N ASN A 32 1.89 16.90 -8.39
CA ASN A 32 0.64 17.65 -8.35
C ASN A 32 -0.28 17.19 -7.20
N ILE A 33 -0.35 15.88 -6.90
CA ILE A 33 -1.14 15.36 -5.78
C ILE A 33 -0.53 15.78 -4.45
N ARG A 34 0.79 15.72 -4.30
CA ARG A 34 1.50 16.18 -3.11
C ARG A 34 1.31 17.67 -2.88
N ARG A 35 1.44 18.50 -3.93
CA ARG A 35 1.14 19.93 -3.84
C ARG A 35 -0.30 20.17 -3.39
N GLY A 36 -1.27 19.45 -3.98
CA GLY A 36 -2.66 19.55 -3.57
C GLY A 36 -2.87 19.20 -2.09
N ARG A 37 -2.19 18.16 -1.58
CA ARG A 37 -2.16 17.87 -0.13
C ARG A 37 -1.59 19.04 0.67
N ASP A 38 -0.43 19.55 0.28
CA ASP A 38 0.27 20.57 1.04
C ASP A 38 -0.52 21.88 1.10
N GLU A 39 -1.25 22.22 0.01
CA GLU A 39 -2.14 23.37 -0.08
C GLU A 39 -3.40 23.24 0.79
N MET A 40 -3.87 22.01 1.07
CA MET A 40 -5.06 21.78 1.91
C MET A 40 -4.83 22.08 3.40
N GLY A 41 -3.58 22.16 3.86
CA GLY A 41 -3.26 22.54 5.23
C GLY A 41 -3.86 21.60 6.30
N TYR A 42 -4.27 22.17 7.44
CA TYR A 42 -4.76 21.43 8.62
C TYR A 42 -6.30 21.26 8.66
N GLU A 43 -7.03 21.80 7.69
CA GLU A 43 -8.50 21.75 7.67
C GLU A 43 -9.06 20.38 7.27
N TYR A 44 -8.21 19.52 6.71
CA TYR A 44 -8.58 18.21 6.20
C TYR A 44 -7.89 17.08 6.98
N PRO A 45 -8.42 15.84 6.90
CA PRO A 45 -7.73 14.69 7.45
C PRO A 45 -6.31 14.60 6.89
N ARG A 46 -5.37 14.20 7.75
CA ARG A 46 -3.98 14.06 7.35
C ARG A 46 -3.86 13.10 6.20
N SER A 47 -2.93 13.36 5.28
CA SER A 47 -2.78 12.44 4.16
C SER A 47 -1.35 12.15 3.78
N ALA A 48 -1.15 10.92 3.31
CA ALA A 48 0.09 10.46 2.72
C ALA A 48 -0.16 10.10 1.25
N VAL A 49 0.79 10.44 0.40
CA VAL A 49 0.72 10.22 -1.04
C VAL A 49 1.90 9.36 -1.45
N GLY A 50 1.61 8.18 -2.00
CA GLY A 50 2.63 7.22 -2.42
C GLY A 50 2.45 6.74 -3.84
N GLN A 51 3.52 6.15 -4.36
CA GLN A 51 3.50 5.42 -5.60
C GLN A 51 3.84 3.95 -5.32
N ALA A 52 2.96 3.05 -5.78
CA ALA A 52 3.29 1.63 -5.84
C ALA A 52 4.11 1.39 -7.11
N VAL A 53 5.33 0.89 -6.96
CA VAL A 53 6.17 0.48 -8.10
C VAL A 53 5.70 -0.92 -8.51
N GLU A 54 5.27 -1.07 -9.76
CA GLU A 54 4.82 -2.35 -10.34
C GLU A 54 3.68 -3.03 -9.53
N ALA A 55 2.61 -2.26 -9.24
CA ALA A 55 1.41 -2.65 -8.51
C ALA A 55 1.55 -2.93 -7.01
N PHE A 56 0.54 -2.50 -6.26
CA PHE A 56 0.40 -2.72 -4.83
C PHE A 56 0.32 -4.21 -4.45
N ASP A 57 -0.17 -5.04 -5.36
CA ASP A 57 -0.24 -6.50 -5.21
C ASP A 57 1.14 -7.13 -4.93
N ALA A 58 2.23 -6.54 -5.45
CA ALA A 58 3.59 -7.02 -5.19
C ALA A 58 3.97 -6.95 -3.71
N TRP A 59 3.40 -6.01 -2.96
CA TRP A 59 3.66 -5.88 -1.52
C TRP A 59 2.98 -6.99 -0.71
N MET A 60 1.90 -7.57 -1.25
CA MET A 60 1.11 -8.60 -0.56
C MET A 60 1.80 -9.97 -0.54
N VAL A 61 2.82 -10.17 -1.37
CA VAL A 61 3.49 -11.47 -1.50
C VAL A 61 4.82 -11.54 -0.73
N VAL A 62 5.20 -10.50 0.01
CA VAL A 62 6.53 -10.40 0.64
C VAL A 62 6.64 -11.24 1.91
N ASP A 63 5.58 -11.28 2.71
CA ASP A 63 5.59 -11.89 4.03
C ASP A 63 4.80 -13.20 4.04
N GLY A 64 5.53 -14.31 4.13
CA GLY A 64 4.91 -15.63 4.16
C GLY A 64 4.08 -15.92 5.40
N ASN A 65 4.35 -15.25 6.53
CA ASN A 65 3.49 -15.37 7.71
C ASN A 65 2.17 -14.63 7.50
N ALA A 66 2.21 -13.45 6.88
CA ALA A 66 1.01 -12.69 6.55
C ALA A 66 0.14 -13.40 5.49
N LEU A 67 0.77 -14.01 4.48
CA LEU A 67 0.08 -14.88 3.52
C LEU A 67 -0.57 -16.09 4.18
N GLN A 68 0.13 -16.74 5.12
CA GLN A 68 -0.43 -17.84 5.90
C GLN A 68 -1.64 -17.39 6.72
N ALA A 69 -1.60 -16.21 7.34
CA ALA A 69 -2.73 -15.63 8.07
C ALA A 69 -3.94 -15.36 7.16
N ALA A 70 -3.72 -15.15 5.87
CA ALA A 70 -4.75 -14.99 4.85
C ALA A 70 -5.23 -16.31 4.21
N GLY A 71 -4.74 -17.46 4.69
CA GLY A 71 -5.18 -18.79 4.25
C GLY A 71 -4.34 -19.43 3.14
N ALA A 72 -3.13 -18.92 2.86
CA ALA A 72 -2.19 -19.61 1.97
C ALA A 72 -1.73 -20.94 2.58
N THR A 73 -1.47 -21.94 1.73
CA THR A 73 -1.16 -23.33 2.14
C THR A 73 0.27 -23.53 2.68
N GLY A 74 1.03 -22.47 2.90
CA GLY A 74 2.38 -22.51 3.48
C GLY A 74 3.01 -21.11 3.56
N LYS A 75 4.28 -21.05 4.01
CA LYS A 75 5.09 -19.81 4.04
C LYS A 75 5.62 -19.47 2.65
N GLN A 76 4.73 -19.28 1.69
CA GLN A 76 5.09 -18.79 0.36
C GLN A 76 5.42 -17.30 0.47
N SER A 77 6.45 -16.82 -0.22
CA SER A 77 6.78 -15.40 -0.26
C SER A 77 7.66 -15.07 -1.46
N HIS A 78 7.72 -13.81 -1.84
CA HIS A 78 8.62 -13.27 -2.84
C HIS A 78 9.58 -12.28 -2.19
N THR A 79 10.89 -12.54 -2.25
CA THR A 79 11.91 -11.74 -1.56
C THR A 79 12.27 -10.44 -2.28
N ASP A 80 11.99 -10.37 -3.57
CA ASP A 80 12.28 -9.20 -4.43
C ASP A 80 11.03 -8.77 -5.22
N PRO A 81 9.95 -8.36 -4.54
CA PRO A 81 8.64 -8.06 -5.16
C PRO A 81 8.71 -6.98 -6.24
N GLU A 82 9.70 -6.09 -6.20
CA GLU A 82 9.85 -5.01 -7.18
C GLU A 82 10.39 -5.50 -8.55
N THR A 83 10.77 -6.78 -8.67
CA THR A 83 11.08 -7.41 -9.97
C THR A 83 9.85 -8.00 -10.66
N LEU A 84 8.69 -7.94 -10.03
CA LEU A 84 7.41 -8.38 -10.60
C LEU A 84 6.90 -7.30 -11.58
N ASP A 85 7.63 -7.10 -12.67
CA ASP A 85 7.42 -6.04 -13.68
C ASP A 85 6.63 -6.52 -14.91
N GLY A 86 6.05 -7.72 -14.84
CA GLY A 86 5.46 -8.39 -15.99
C GLY A 86 3.95 -8.26 -16.05
N LYS A 87 3.41 -7.57 -17.07
CA LYS A 87 2.04 -7.82 -17.55
C LYS A 87 1.89 -9.15 -18.31
N ASN A 88 2.97 -9.93 -18.41
CA ASN A 88 3.03 -11.23 -19.06
C ASN A 88 3.15 -12.34 -18.01
N ASP A 89 2.00 -12.99 -17.81
CA ASP A 89 1.69 -14.25 -17.13
C ASP A 89 2.34 -14.51 -15.76
N ASP A 90 3.58 -15.01 -15.71
CA ASP A 90 4.12 -15.59 -14.46
C ASP A 90 4.76 -14.58 -13.50
N ARG A 91 4.98 -13.34 -13.96
CA ARG A 91 5.59 -12.26 -13.16
C ARG A 91 4.59 -11.16 -12.78
N ASP A 92 3.31 -11.33 -13.12
CA ASP A 92 2.26 -10.41 -12.70
C ASP A 92 2.01 -10.60 -11.19
N PRO A 93 2.22 -9.55 -10.36
CA PRO A 93 2.07 -9.68 -8.91
C PRO A 93 0.66 -10.08 -8.48
N LYS A 94 -0.37 -9.70 -9.24
CA LYS A 94 -1.75 -10.09 -8.97
C LYS A 94 -1.97 -11.57 -9.28
N VAL A 95 -1.40 -12.07 -10.38
CA VAL A 95 -1.45 -13.51 -10.71
C VAL A 95 -0.74 -14.32 -9.63
N LEU A 96 0.43 -13.86 -9.18
CA LEU A 96 1.18 -14.51 -8.10
C LEU A 96 0.41 -14.51 -6.77
N ALA A 97 -0.18 -13.39 -6.39
CA ALA A 97 -1.01 -13.29 -5.19
C ALA A 97 -2.22 -14.23 -5.26
N MET A 98 -2.92 -14.29 -6.40
CA MET A 98 -4.02 -15.24 -6.60
C MET A 98 -3.55 -16.69 -6.50
N LYS A 99 -2.36 -17.01 -7.05
CA LYS A 99 -1.78 -18.36 -6.95
C LYS A 99 -1.52 -18.76 -5.50
N TYR A 100 -0.94 -17.88 -4.70
CA TYR A 100 -0.65 -18.15 -3.28
C TYR A 100 -1.93 -18.25 -2.43
N LEU A 101 -2.94 -17.47 -2.79
CA LEU A 101 -4.20 -17.38 -2.05
C LEU A 101 -5.28 -18.35 -2.54
N GLY A 102 -4.97 -19.23 -3.50
CA GLY A 102 -5.92 -20.23 -4.01
C GLY A 102 -7.05 -19.65 -4.86
N GLY A 103 -6.79 -18.57 -5.60
CA GLY A 103 -7.72 -17.96 -6.57
C GLY A 103 -8.14 -16.52 -6.22
N SER A 104 -9.02 -15.95 -7.05
CA SER A 104 -9.54 -14.58 -6.94
C SER A 104 -10.64 -14.42 -5.88
N ASP A 105 -11.24 -15.52 -5.42
CA ASP A 105 -12.38 -15.48 -4.53
C ASP A 105 -12.00 -14.88 -3.17
N GLY A 106 -12.71 -13.82 -2.80
CA GLY A 106 -12.49 -13.12 -1.53
C GLY A 106 -11.15 -12.39 -1.43
N LEU A 107 -10.50 -12.05 -2.55
CA LEU A 107 -9.15 -11.44 -2.55
C LEU A 107 -9.05 -10.20 -1.66
N GLY A 108 -10.07 -9.33 -1.66
CA GLY A 108 -10.09 -8.15 -0.78
C GLY A 108 -10.04 -8.48 0.71
N LYS A 109 -10.74 -9.52 1.16
CA LYS A 109 -10.70 -9.98 2.57
C LYS A 109 -9.33 -10.58 2.90
N LYS A 110 -8.75 -11.33 1.96
CA LYS A 110 -7.42 -11.93 2.12
C LYS A 110 -6.35 -10.83 2.20
N TYR A 111 -6.42 -9.80 1.37
CA TYR A 111 -5.50 -8.65 1.42
C TYR A 111 -5.64 -7.87 2.73
N ALA A 112 -6.86 -7.71 3.25
CA ALA A 112 -7.06 -7.12 4.57
C ALA A 112 -6.37 -7.95 5.67
N ALA A 113 -6.46 -9.28 5.61
CA ALA A 113 -5.78 -10.17 6.54
C ALA A 113 -4.24 -10.09 6.42
N ILE A 114 -3.71 -10.04 5.18
CA ILE A 114 -2.28 -9.82 4.94
C ILE A 114 -1.86 -8.50 5.56
N ALA A 115 -2.53 -7.40 5.21
CA ALA A 115 -2.19 -6.06 5.71
C ALA A 115 -2.21 -5.96 7.24
N ALA A 116 -3.09 -6.71 7.92
CA ALA A 116 -3.16 -6.76 9.38
C ALA A 116 -2.01 -7.56 10.03
N ALA A 117 -1.43 -8.51 9.31
CA ALA A 117 -0.37 -9.39 9.82
C ALA A 117 1.03 -9.05 9.27
N LEU A 118 1.12 -8.10 8.33
CA LEU A 118 2.31 -7.79 7.55
C LEU A 118 3.43 -7.20 8.42
N ASP A 119 4.63 -7.79 8.32
CA ASP A 119 5.84 -7.19 8.86
C ASP A 119 6.26 -5.97 7.99
N ILE A 120 6.00 -4.78 8.53
CA ILE A 120 6.29 -3.51 7.87
C ILE A 120 7.80 -3.27 7.68
N GLU A 121 8.65 -3.78 8.58
CA GLU A 121 10.11 -3.65 8.46
C GLU A 121 10.64 -4.56 7.35
N LEU A 122 10.11 -5.78 7.26
CA LEU A 122 10.40 -6.69 6.16
C LEU A 122 9.97 -6.08 4.82
N LEU A 123 8.76 -5.51 4.75
CA LEU A 123 8.27 -4.86 3.54
C LEU A 123 9.14 -3.66 3.13
N ASP A 124 9.56 -2.81 4.07
CA ASP A 124 10.49 -1.70 3.81
C ASP A 124 11.84 -2.19 3.27
N LYS A 125 12.33 -3.33 3.78
CA LYS A 125 13.58 -3.94 3.32
C LYS A 125 13.46 -4.51 1.90
N CYS A 126 12.36 -5.21 1.60
CA CYS A 126 12.13 -5.88 0.32
C CYS A 126 11.64 -4.95 -0.80
N CYS A 127 11.05 -3.80 -0.45
CA CYS A 127 10.51 -2.84 -1.41
C CYS A 127 11.17 -1.43 -1.26
N PRO A 128 12.47 -1.29 -1.56
CA PRO A 128 13.20 -0.05 -1.37
C PRO A 128 12.78 1.10 -2.30
N LYS A 129 12.18 0.82 -3.47
CA LYS A 129 11.79 1.83 -4.48
C LYS A 129 10.31 2.21 -4.38
N GLY A 130 9.45 1.28 -3.98
CA GLY A 130 8.01 1.45 -3.87
C GLY A 130 7.56 1.71 -2.45
N PHE A 131 7.62 0.69 -1.59
CA PHE A 131 7.07 0.83 -0.24
C PHE A 131 7.90 1.75 0.65
N ARG A 132 9.22 1.62 0.70
CA ARG A 132 10.06 2.45 1.59
C ARG A 132 9.79 3.96 1.47
N PRO A 133 9.81 4.58 0.27
CA PRO A 133 9.49 6.01 0.16
C PRO A 133 8.04 6.32 0.56
N PHE A 134 7.09 5.42 0.30
CA PHE A 134 5.71 5.56 0.77
C PHE A 134 5.58 5.42 2.30
N GLY A 135 6.25 4.46 2.92
CA GLY A 135 6.27 4.25 4.36
C GLY A 135 6.88 5.45 5.08
N LYS A 136 7.92 6.06 4.50
CA LYS A 136 8.45 7.36 4.96
C LYS A 136 7.39 8.46 4.88
N GLU A 137 6.68 8.57 3.75
CA GLU A 137 5.60 9.57 3.58
C GLU A 137 4.51 9.43 4.66
N VAL A 138 4.06 8.20 4.93
CA VAL A 138 3.08 7.90 5.99
C VAL A 138 3.63 8.27 7.36
N LYS A 139 4.89 7.90 7.63
CA LYS A 139 5.57 8.22 8.90
C LYS A 139 5.78 9.70 9.10
N GLU A 140 5.85 10.53 8.07
CA GLU A 140 6.07 11.98 8.20
C GLU A 140 4.75 12.76 8.23
N ASN A 141 3.75 12.32 7.47
CA ASN A 141 2.52 13.10 7.27
C ASN A 141 1.33 12.60 8.10
N ILE A 142 1.34 11.34 8.55
CA ILE A 142 0.24 10.74 9.33
C ILE A 142 0.69 10.46 10.76
N ALA A 143 1.74 9.64 10.94
CA ALA A 143 2.14 9.08 12.24
C ALA A 143 2.60 10.08 13.32
N PRO A 144 3.38 11.16 13.06
CA PRO A 144 4.00 11.97 14.11
C PRO A 144 3.01 12.81 14.90
N LYS A 145 1.77 12.86 14.44
CA LYS A 145 0.77 13.79 14.97
C LYS A 145 -0.48 13.08 15.46
N LEU A 146 -0.62 11.74 15.31
CA LEU A 146 -1.72 11.00 15.94
C LEU A 146 -1.42 11.02 17.44
N SER A 147 -2.22 11.73 18.23
CA SER A 147 -1.98 11.78 19.68
C SER A 147 -2.07 10.37 20.26
N PRO A 148 -1.40 10.10 21.40
CA PRO A 148 -1.52 8.82 22.10
C PRO A 148 -2.97 8.38 22.36
N ASP A 149 -3.91 9.32 22.40
CA ASP A 149 -5.33 9.12 22.70
C ASP A 149 -6.14 8.49 21.55
N CYS A 150 -5.55 8.26 20.38
CA CYS A 150 -6.22 7.60 19.24
C CYS A 150 -6.00 6.07 19.18
N ARG A 151 -5.35 5.46 20.18
CA ARG A 151 -5.28 4.00 20.30
C ARG A 151 -6.49 3.50 21.09
N ASN A 152 -7.63 3.37 20.41
CA ASN A 152 -8.77 2.60 20.91
C ASN A 152 -8.51 1.10 20.71
#